data_AF-A0A925DPS3-F1
#
_entry.id   AF-A0A925DPS3-F1
#
_cell.length_a   1.000
_cell.length_b   1.000
_cell.length_c   1.000
_cell.angle_alpha   90.00
_cell.angle_beta   90.00
_cell.angle_gamma   90.00
#
_symmetry.space_group_name_H-M   'P 1'
#
loop_
_entity.id
_entity.type
_entity.pdbx_description
1 polymer ?
#
loop_
_entity_poly.entity_id
_entity_poly.type
_entity_poly.pdbx_seq_one_letter_code
_entity_poly.pdbx_strand_id
1 'polypeptide(L)'
;NIARGYRSPNIAEISAKGVHPGTGFQQLGNADFKPEFNLQQDIGVFFKGQHVSISAEIFNNSLSNYIYNEKLLSVFGGDSIFLQGGNAYPVFKFRQTSAQLYGGEFSLDIHPHPLDWLHFENTVSLIYAYNRGGDGAKITDSTKYLPFIPPFHTNSELQADFKKRLGCFHSIFIKFSVQYFADQNRAYLAYGTETKTQGYTLMNCGIGADVKNKKGKVLFTFNVNGNNLADVAYQSNMSRLKYFDNYPVNGTGRSGIFNMGRNWSFKIVVPIACTMNSKKTT
;
A
#
# COMPACT_ATOMS: atom_id res chain seq x y z
N ASN A 1 -1.64 -23.96 0.84
CA ASN A 1 -3.09 -23.76 0.77
C ASN A 1 -3.50 -23.74 -0.70
N ILE A 2 -4.68 -24.24 -1.05
CA ILE A 2 -5.29 -24.00 -2.37
C ILE A 2 -6.71 -23.53 -2.12
N ALA A 3 -7.02 -22.31 -2.56
CA ALA A 3 -8.30 -21.66 -2.32
C ALA A 3 -8.88 -21.10 -3.62
N ARG A 4 -10.21 -21.10 -3.71
CA ARG A 4 -10.95 -20.44 -4.79
C ARG A 4 -11.92 -19.43 -4.18
N GLY A 5 -11.98 -18.25 -4.78
CA GLY A 5 -12.93 -17.21 -4.42
C GLY A 5 -13.59 -16.60 -5.64
N TYR A 6 -14.53 -15.69 -5.39
CA TYR A 6 -15.16 -14.90 -6.43
C TYR A 6 -15.55 -13.52 -5.91
N ARG A 7 -15.69 -12.58 -6.85
CA ARG A 7 -16.18 -11.22 -6.61
C ARG A 7 -17.20 -10.88 -7.68
N SER A 8 -18.41 -10.51 -7.26
CA SER A 8 -19.40 -9.95 -8.20
C SER A 8 -18.93 -8.57 -8.69
N PRO A 9 -19.24 -8.20 -9.95
CA PRO A 9 -18.99 -6.85 -10.43
C PRO A 9 -19.68 -5.81 -9.54
N ASN A 10 -18.99 -4.72 -9.23
CA ASN A 10 -19.55 -3.63 -8.44
C ASN A 10 -20.45 -2.73 -9.29
N ILE A 11 -21.20 -1.84 -8.63
CA ILE A 11 -22.17 -0.96 -9.32
C ILE A 11 -21.51 -0.08 -10.39
N ALA A 12 -20.31 0.45 -10.14
CA ALA A 12 -19.61 1.27 -11.13
C ALA A 12 -19.18 0.44 -12.35
N GLU A 13 -18.69 -0.79 -12.14
CA GLU A 13 -18.29 -1.71 -13.22
C GLU A 13 -19.46 -2.08 -14.13
N ILE A 14 -20.70 -2.14 -13.62
CA ILE A 14 -21.89 -2.51 -14.42
C ILE A 14 -22.69 -1.33 -14.96
N SER A 15 -22.72 -0.19 -14.26
CA SER A 15 -23.66 0.90 -14.56
C SER A 15 -23.02 2.28 -14.76
N ALA A 16 -21.69 2.43 -14.69
CA ALA A 16 -21.06 3.73 -14.91
C ALA A 16 -21.42 4.31 -16.28
N LYS A 17 -21.73 5.61 -16.32
CA LYS A 17 -22.00 6.36 -17.54
C LYS A 17 -21.70 7.85 -17.35
N GLY A 18 -20.49 8.16 -16.92
CA GLY A 18 -20.13 9.53 -16.55
C GLY A 18 -18.63 9.73 -16.34
N VAL A 19 -18.23 11.00 -16.21
CA VAL A 19 -16.85 11.39 -15.93
C VAL A 19 -16.52 11.09 -14.47
N HIS A 20 -15.44 10.36 -14.23
CA HIS A 20 -14.95 10.07 -12.89
C HIS A 20 -13.96 11.17 -12.45
N PRO A 21 -14.29 12.00 -11.43
CA PRO A 21 -13.47 13.15 -11.06
C PRO A 21 -12.03 12.79 -10.65
N GLY A 22 -11.85 11.63 -10.02
CA GLY A 22 -10.53 11.15 -9.59
C GLY A 22 -9.64 10.56 -10.69
N THR A 23 -10.14 10.45 -11.94
CA THR A 23 -9.35 9.92 -13.07
C THR A 23 -9.36 10.80 -14.30
N GLY A 24 -10.32 11.74 -14.41
CA GLY A 24 -10.38 12.67 -15.54
C GLY A 24 -10.82 12.03 -16.85
N PHE A 25 -11.51 10.90 -16.80
CA PHE A 25 -12.06 10.23 -17.99
C PHE A 25 -13.50 9.76 -17.78
N GLN A 26 -14.26 9.64 -18.88
CA GLN A 26 -15.58 9.02 -18.84
C GLN A 26 -15.43 7.51 -18.66
N GLN A 27 -16.19 6.93 -17.72
CA GLN A 27 -16.28 5.48 -17.53
C GLN A 27 -17.63 4.96 -18.01
N LEU A 28 -17.58 3.91 -18.82
CA LEU A 28 -18.72 3.14 -19.28
C LEU A 28 -18.71 1.75 -18.64
N GLY A 29 -19.77 1.44 -17.90
CA GLY A 29 -20.03 0.13 -17.31
C GLY A 29 -20.44 -0.93 -18.33
N ASN A 30 -20.52 -2.17 -17.87
CA ASN A 30 -21.02 -3.29 -18.64
C ASN A 30 -21.91 -4.20 -17.77
N ALA A 31 -23.22 -4.17 -18.01
CA ALA A 31 -24.19 -4.96 -17.28
C ALA A 31 -24.08 -6.48 -17.53
N ASP A 32 -23.40 -6.88 -18.62
CA ASP A 32 -23.25 -8.29 -19.01
C ASP A 32 -22.04 -8.98 -18.35
N PHE A 33 -21.38 -8.32 -17.40
CA PHE A 33 -20.22 -8.89 -16.73
C PHE A 33 -20.55 -10.11 -15.89
N LYS A 34 -19.67 -11.10 -16.01
CA LYS A 34 -19.67 -12.28 -15.16
C LYS A 34 -18.90 -12.00 -13.87
N PRO A 35 -19.13 -12.73 -12.77
CA PRO A 35 -18.27 -12.66 -11.61
C PRO A 35 -16.80 -12.92 -11.96
N GLU A 36 -15.92 -12.16 -11.31
CA GLU A 36 -14.48 -12.41 -11.30
C GLU A 36 -14.22 -13.60 -10.39
N PHE A 37 -13.42 -14.56 -10.83
CA PHE A 37 -13.04 -15.73 -10.05
C PHE A 37 -11.53 -15.76 -9.86
N ASN A 38 -11.08 -16.17 -8.68
CA ASN A 38 -9.67 -16.36 -8.40
C ASN A 38 -9.40 -17.80 -7.95
N LEU A 39 -8.26 -18.35 -8.36
CA LEU A 39 -7.70 -19.58 -7.85
C LEU A 39 -6.29 -19.28 -7.34
N GLN A 40 -6.10 -19.39 -6.03
CA GLN A 40 -4.84 -19.07 -5.37
C GLN A 40 -4.21 -20.32 -4.77
N GLN A 41 -2.91 -20.47 -5.00
CA GLN A 41 -2.05 -21.44 -4.34
C GLN A 41 -1.03 -20.70 -3.49
N ASP A 42 -0.86 -21.15 -2.26
CA ASP A 42 0.08 -20.57 -1.29
C ASP A 42 0.97 -21.64 -0.69
N ILE A 43 2.26 -21.35 -0.56
CA ILE A 43 3.23 -22.18 0.16
C ILE A 43 3.94 -21.27 1.15
N GLY A 44 3.91 -21.66 2.43
CA GLY A 44 4.53 -20.89 3.50
C GLY A 44 5.34 -21.79 4.44
N VAL A 45 6.47 -21.28 4.92
CA VAL A 45 7.31 -21.90 5.94
C VAL A 45 7.48 -20.92 7.08
N PHE A 46 7.30 -21.40 8.30
CA PHE A 46 7.41 -20.61 9.52
C PHE A 46 8.37 -21.31 10.48
N PHE A 47 9.33 -20.56 10.99
CA PHE A 47 10.23 -21.01 12.04
C PHE A 47 10.14 -20.04 13.21
N LYS A 48 9.98 -20.58 14.42
CA LYS A 48 9.96 -19.80 15.64
C LYS A 48 10.95 -20.39 16.63
N GLY A 49 12.07 -19.70 16.80
CA GLY A 49 13.10 -20.02 17.78
C GLY A 49 13.01 -19.12 19.01
N GLN A 50 13.95 -19.33 19.93
CA GLN A 50 14.11 -18.47 21.09
C GLN A 50 14.66 -17.09 20.73
N HIS A 51 15.54 -17.01 19.73
CA HIS A 51 16.25 -15.78 19.35
C HIS A 51 15.82 -15.19 18.01
N VAL A 52 15.18 -16.00 17.18
CA VAL A 52 14.90 -15.66 15.79
C VAL A 52 13.56 -16.27 15.40
N SER A 53 12.72 -15.47 14.76
CA SER A 53 11.51 -15.91 14.07
C SER A 53 11.63 -15.57 12.58
N ILE A 54 11.26 -16.51 11.73
CA ILE A 54 11.35 -16.37 10.27
C ILE A 54 10.03 -16.85 9.66
N SER A 55 9.50 -16.08 8.71
CA SER A 55 8.47 -16.57 7.80
C SER A 55 8.87 -16.31 6.35
N ALA A 56 8.52 -17.23 5.47
CA ALA A 56 8.66 -17.09 4.05
C ALA A 56 7.41 -17.65 3.39
N GLU A 57 6.76 -16.85 2.55
CA GLU A 57 5.52 -17.20 1.88
C GLU A 57 5.64 -16.86 0.40
N ILE A 58 5.16 -17.76 -0.45
CA ILE A 58 5.01 -17.53 -1.87
C ILE A 58 3.58 -17.87 -2.28
N PHE A 59 3.06 -17.11 -3.25
CA PHE A 59 1.72 -17.32 -3.76
C PHE A 59 1.69 -17.24 -5.28
N ASN A 60 0.69 -17.90 -5.85
CA ASN A 60 0.30 -17.79 -7.24
C ASN A 60 -1.22 -17.73 -7.32
N ASN A 61 -1.75 -16.63 -7.85
CA ASN A 61 -3.17 -16.36 -7.96
C ASN A 61 -3.54 -16.12 -9.43
N SER A 62 -4.37 -17.00 -9.98
CA SER A 62 -4.89 -16.87 -11.34
C SER A 62 -6.32 -16.33 -11.27
N LEU A 63 -6.60 -15.27 -12.02
CA LEU A 63 -7.91 -14.61 -12.07
C LEU A 63 -8.54 -14.80 -13.44
N SER A 64 -9.81 -15.20 -13.44
CA SER A 64 -10.68 -15.22 -14.61
C SER A 64 -11.69 -14.10 -14.52
N ASN A 65 -12.00 -13.48 -15.66
CA ASN A 65 -12.91 -12.33 -15.75
C ASN A 65 -12.46 -11.12 -14.91
N TYR A 66 -11.15 -10.90 -14.81
CA TYR A 66 -10.55 -9.73 -14.16
C TYR A 66 -11.06 -8.44 -14.81
N ILE A 67 -11.67 -7.57 -14.03
CA ILE A 67 -12.30 -6.33 -14.53
C ILE A 67 -11.31 -5.17 -14.50
N TYR A 68 -11.12 -4.50 -15.63
CA TYR A 68 -10.20 -3.35 -15.77
C TYR A 68 -10.75 -2.30 -16.74
N ASN A 69 -10.16 -1.09 -16.74
CA ASN A 69 -10.53 -0.02 -17.67
C ASN A 69 -9.66 -0.09 -18.93
N GLU A 70 -10.30 -0.02 -20.09
CA GLU A 70 -9.65 0.06 -21.41
C GLU A 70 -10.15 1.30 -22.16
N LYS A 71 -9.25 2.03 -22.82
CA LYS A 71 -9.64 3.20 -23.61
C LYS A 71 -10.44 2.75 -24.84
N LEU A 72 -11.57 3.41 -25.09
CA LEU A 72 -12.44 3.14 -26.22
C LEU A 72 -11.97 3.93 -27.45
N LEU A 73 -11.87 3.25 -28.60
CA LEU A 73 -11.56 3.89 -29.89
C LEU A 73 -12.84 4.37 -30.59
N SER A 74 -12.71 5.46 -31.35
CA SER A 74 -13.77 5.99 -32.21
C SER A 74 -13.96 5.15 -33.48
N VAL A 75 -15.15 5.20 -34.07
CA VAL A 75 -15.49 4.52 -35.33
C VAL A 75 -14.65 5.00 -36.52
N PHE A 76 -14.11 6.22 -36.44
CA PHE A 76 -13.24 6.81 -37.48
C PHE A 76 -11.73 6.59 -37.19
N GLY A 77 -11.39 5.79 -36.17
CA GLY A 77 -10.03 5.70 -35.63
C GLY A 77 -9.73 6.81 -34.63
N GLY A 78 -8.69 6.61 -33.81
CA GLY A 78 -8.34 7.50 -32.70
C GLY A 78 -9.20 7.30 -31.44
N ASP A 79 -8.99 8.17 -30.44
CA ASP A 79 -9.64 8.07 -29.13
C ASP A 79 -11.12 8.48 -29.20
N SER A 80 -11.99 7.76 -28.49
CA SER A 80 -13.36 8.20 -28.24
C SER A 80 -13.35 9.32 -27.19
N ILE A 81 -14.07 10.41 -27.46
CA ILE A 81 -14.11 11.61 -26.64
C ILE A 81 -15.55 11.92 -26.22
N PHE A 82 -15.75 12.22 -24.94
CA PHE A 82 -17.01 12.68 -24.36
C PHE A 82 -16.90 14.14 -23.96
N LEU A 83 -17.86 14.95 -24.39
CA LEU A 83 -17.92 16.37 -24.08
C LEU A 83 -18.88 16.61 -22.91
N GLN A 84 -18.40 17.27 -21.86
CA GLN A 84 -19.23 17.65 -20.71
C GLN A 84 -18.77 18.99 -20.16
N GLY A 85 -19.70 19.94 -20.02
CA GLY A 85 -19.40 21.25 -19.43
C GLY A 85 -18.31 22.05 -20.16
N GLY A 86 -18.19 21.88 -21.49
CA GLY A 86 -17.16 22.53 -22.30
C GLY A 86 -15.79 21.83 -22.30
N ASN A 87 -15.62 20.76 -21.53
CA ASN A 87 -14.38 19.98 -21.48
C ASN A 87 -14.50 18.67 -22.29
N ALA A 88 -13.37 18.20 -22.81
CA ALA A 88 -13.23 16.95 -23.53
C ALA A 88 -12.56 15.88 -22.65
N TYR A 89 -13.22 14.73 -22.52
CA TYR A 89 -12.75 13.62 -21.70
C TYR A 89 -12.55 12.37 -22.56
N PRO A 90 -11.42 11.66 -22.45
CA PRO A 90 -11.29 10.36 -23.11
C PRO A 90 -12.30 9.37 -22.51
N VAL A 91 -12.81 8.48 -23.35
CA VAL A 91 -13.80 7.47 -22.94
C VAL A 91 -13.09 6.16 -22.66
N PHE A 92 -13.34 5.60 -21.48
CA PHE A 92 -12.91 4.28 -21.07
C PHE A 92 -14.13 3.40 -20.84
N LYS A 93 -14.00 2.13 -21.21
CA LYS A 93 -15.00 1.10 -20.94
C LYS A 93 -14.38 0.04 -20.04
N PHE A 94 -15.14 -0.44 -19.06
CA PHE A 94 -14.72 -1.62 -18.34
C PHE A 94 -14.69 -2.84 -19.28
N ARG A 95 -13.68 -3.67 -19.13
CA ARG A 95 -13.50 -4.94 -19.85
C ARG A 95 -13.12 -6.06 -18.90
N GLN A 96 -13.31 -7.29 -19.34
CA GLN A 96 -12.89 -8.50 -18.64
C GLN A 96 -11.75 -9.18 -19.38
N THR A 97 -10.76 -9.67 -18.64
CA THR A 97 -9.63 -10.45 -19.16
C THR A 97 -9.23 -11.53 -18.16
N SER A 98 -8.29 -12.40 -18.52
CA SER A 98 -7.60 -13.24 -17.54
C SER A 98 -6.39 -12.49 -16.99
N ALA A 99 -6.07 -12.70 -15.72
CA ALA A 99 -4.91 -12.11 -15.08
C ALA A 99 -4.20 -13.11 -14.17
N GLN A 100 -2.95 -12.82 -13.83
CA GLN A 100 -2.20 -13.64 -12.87
C GLN A 100 -1.36 -12.74 -11.98
N LEU A 101 -1.46 -12.92 -10.68
CA LEU A 101 -0.59 -12.32 -9.68
C LEU A 101 0.23 -13.43 -9.03
N TYR A 102 1.54 -13.24 -8.89
CA TYR A 102 2.37 -14.14 -8.12
C TYR A 102 3.49 -13.35 -7.45
N GLY A 103 3.97 -13.88 -6.34
CA GLY A 103 4.90 -13.14 -5.51
C GLY A 103 5.27 -13.90 -4.26
N GLY A 104 5.91 -13.18 -3.36
CA GLY A 104 6.24 -13.71 -2.06
C GLY A 104 6.64 -12.63 -1.08
N GLU A 105 6.61 -13.04 0.17
CA GLU A 105 6.95 -12.23 1.33
C GLU A 105 7.92 -13.00 2.22
N PHE A 106 8.86 -12.28 2.78
CA PHE A 106 9.81 -12.81 3.74
C PHE A 106 9.84 -11.89 4.96
N SER A 107 9.81 -12.48 6.14
CA SER A 107 9.97 -11.78 7.41
C SER A 107 11.03 -12.44 8.26
N LEU A 108 11.88 -11.62 8.86
CA LEU A 108 12.91 -12.00 9.81
C LEU A 108 12.77 -11.10 11.04
N ASP A 109 12.58 -11.70 12.20
CA ASP A 109 12.60 -11.04 13.50
C ASP A 109 13.72 -11.66 14.34
N ILE A 110 14.67 -10.83 14.77
CA ILE A 110 15.78 -11.19 15.64
C ILE A 110 15.57 -10.52 16.99
N HIS A 111 15.42 -11.36 18.01
CA HIS A 111 15.20 -11.00 19.41
C HIS A 111 16.17 -11.84 20.29
N PRO A 112 17.47 -11.52 20.28
CA PRO A 112 18.51 -12.37 20.85
C PRO A 112 18.43 -12.39 22.37
N HIS A 113 18.58 -13.56 22.98
CA HIS A 113 18.73 -13.69 24.43
C HIS A 113 20.23 -13.89 24.74
N PRO A 114 20.76 -13.23 25.78
CA PRO A 114 20.06 -12.47 26.83
C PRO A 114 19.81 -10.98 26.50
N LEU A 115 20.04 -10.55 25.26
CA LEU A 115 19.87 -9.16 24.80
C LEU A 115 18.41 -8.80 24.51
N ASP A 116 17.50 -9.05 25.46
CA ASP A 116 16.05 -8.81 25.34
C ASP A 116 15.66 -7.35 25.11
N TRP A 117 16.63 -6.44 25.14
CA TRP A 117 16.43 -5.02 24.87
C TRP A 117 16.58 -4.70 23.39
N LEU A 118 17.06 -5.61 22.55
CA LEU A 118 17.36 -5.35 21.15
C LEU A 118 16.45 -6.20 20.25
N HIS A 119 15.77 -5.53 19.32
CA HIS A 119 14.92 -6.14 18.32
C HIS A 119 15.36 -5.66 16.94
N PHE A 120 15.50 -6.59 16.01
CA PHE A 120 15.70 -6.27 14.60
C PHE A 120 14.67 -7.02 13.78
N GLU A 121 13.85 -6.26 13.05
CA GLU A 121 12.84 -6.79 12.15
C GLU A 121 13.18 -6.41 10.72
N ASN A 122 13.09 -7.37 9.80
CA ASN A 122 13.17 -7.13 8.38
C ASN A 122 11.98 -7.80 7.69
N THR A 123 11.38 -7.08 6.74
CA THR A 123 10.33 -7.59 5.87
C THR A 123 10.70 -7.29 4.42
N VAL A 124 10.40 -8.21 3.53
CA VAL A 124 10.62 -8.09 2.08
C VAL A 124 9.36 -8.54 1.38
N SER A 125 8.90 -7.79 0.37
CA SER A 125 7.74 -8.16 -0.45
C SER A 125 8.03 -7.94 -1.93
N LEU A 126 7.64 -8.92 -2.75
CA LEU A 126 7.78 -8.92 -4.19
C LEU A 126 6.50 -9.43 -4.82
N ILE A 127 5.88 -8.60 -5.66
CA ILE A 127 4.64 -8.96 -6.36
C ILE A 127 4.82 -8.68 -7.84
N TYR A 128 4.41 -9.63 -8.67
CA TYR A 128 4.28 -9.47 -10.10
C TYR A 128 2.84 -9.74 -10.52
N ALA A 129 2.32 -8.92 -11.43
CA ALA A 129 0.99 -9.09 -11.97
C ALA A 129 0.99 -8.92 -13.49
N TYR A 130 0.37 -9.88 -14.17
CA TYR A 130 0.33 -9.95 -15.61
C TYR A 130 -1.11 -9.99 -16.09
N ASN A 131 -1.38 -9.25 -17.16
CA ASN A 131 -2.53 -9.48 -18.00
C ASN A 131 -2.26 -10.74 -18.82
N ARG A 132 -3.11 -11.75 -18.70
CA ARG A 132 -3.02 -13.03 -19.43
C ARG A 132 -3.93 -13.05 -20.66
N GLY A 133 -4.62 -11.95 -20.95
CA GLY A 133 -5.50 -11.82 -22.11
C GLY A 133 -6.77 -12.64 -21.96
N GLY A 134 -7.55 -12.69 -23.04
CA GLY A 134 -8.87 -13.33 -23.05
C GLY A 134 -9.91 -12.43 -23.69
N ASP A 135 -11.00 -13.01 -24.19
CA ASP A 135 -12.13 -12.31 -24.81
C ASP A 135 -11.71 -11.30 -25.92
N GLY A 136 -10.69 -11.66 -26.70
CA GLY A 136 -10.16 -10.83 -27.79
C GLY A 136 -9.17 -9.73 -27.39
N ALA A 137 -8.82 -9.61 -26.10
CA ALA A 137 -7.82 -8.66 -25.62
C ALA A 137 -6.43 -8.98 -26.20
N LYS A 138 -5.82 -8.00 -26.90
CA LYS A 138 -4.46 -8.11 -27.43
C LYS A 138 -3.46 -7.62 -26.40
N ILE A 139 -2.57 -8.50 -25.97
CA ILE A 139 -1.48 -8.14 -25.07
C ILE A 139 -0.34 -7.54 -25.88
N THR A 140 0.07 -6.34 -25.48
CA THR A 140 1.20 -5.57 -26.02
C THR A 140 2.19 -5.29 -24.90
N ASP A 141 3.37 -4.76 -25.25
CA ASP A 141 4.35 -4.36 -24.23
C ASP A 141 3.82 -3.31 -23.24
N SER A 142 2.85 -2.48 -23.64
CA SER A 142 2.22 -1.48 -22.80
C SER A 142 1.05 -2.00 -21.95
N THR A 143 0.50 -3.17 -22.26
CA THR A 143 -0.69 -3.74 -21.59
C THR A 143 -0.42 -5.03 -20.82
N LYS A 144 0.81 -5.57 -20.88
CA LYS A 144 1.16 -6.89 -20.31
C LYS A 144 1.15 -6.97 -18.78
N TYR A 145 1.27 -5.84 -18.08
CA TYR A 145 1.27 -5.79 -16.61
C TYR A 145 -0.07 -5.30 -16.08
N LEU A 146 -0.48 -5.69 -14.87
CA LEU A 146 -1.63 -5.02 -14.24
C LEU A 146 -1.21 -3.67 -13.65
N PRO A 147 -2.12 -2.69 -13.57
CA PRO A 147 -1.78 -1.38 -13.04
C PRO A 147 -1.61 -1.37 -11.52
N PHE A 148 -0.85 -0.38 -11.00
CA PHE A 148 -0.72 -0.08 -9.57
C PHE A 148 -0.10 -1.21 -8.72
N ILE A 149 0.78 -2.02 -9.31
CA ILE A 149 1.51 -3.06 -8.56
C ILE A 149 2.71 -2.42 -7.84
N PRO A 150 2.89 -2.65 -6.54
CA PRO A 150 4.05 -2.12 -5.83
C PRO A 150 5.36 -2.71 -6.40
N PRO A 151 6.46 -1.96 -6.42
CA PRO A 151 7.77 -2.54 -6.71
C PRO A 151 8.18 -3.53 -5.60
N PHE A 152 9.28 -4.23 -5.84
CA PHE A 152 10.04 -4.83 -4.75
C PHE A 152 10.28 -3.79 -3.66
N HIS A 153 10.00 -4.16 -2.42
CA HIS A 153 10.28 -3.29 -1.29
C HIS A 153 10.67 -4.09 -0.05
N THR A 154 11.42 -3.43 0.83
CA THR A 154 11.82 -3.97 2.11
C THR A 154 11.74 -2.91 3.19
N ASN A 155 11.37 -3.32 4.40
CA ASN A 155 11.41 -2.48 5.60
C ASN A 155 12.28 -3.17 6.65
N SER A 156 13.34 -2.49 7.06
CA SER A 156 14.20 -2.91 8.18
C SER A 156 13.98 -1.97 9.36
N GLU A 157 13.66 -2.49 10.53
CA GLU A 157 13.52 -1.73 11.76
C GLU A 157 14.49 -2.27 12.82
N LEU A 158 15.21 -1.37 13.47
CA LEU A 158 15.99 -1.64 14.66
C LEU A 158 15.31 -0.94 15.83
N GLN A 159 14.99 -1.68 16.88
CA GLN A 159 14.37 -1.17 18.08
C GLN A 159 15.17 -1.57 19.33
N ALA A 160 15.33 -0.61 20.23
CA ALA A 160 15.97 -0.77 21.52
C ALA A 160 14.97 -0.46 22.65
N ASP A 161 14.63 -1.45 23.46
CA ASP A 161 13.72 -1.40 24.59
C ASP A 161 14.48 -1.41 25.94
N PHE A 162 14.53 -0.26 26.59
CA PHE A 162 15.26 -0.09 27.84
C PHE A 162 14.38 -0.46 29.04
N LYS A 163 14.71 -1.61 29.67
CA LYS A 163 14.06 -2.06 30.91
C LYS A 163 14.40 -1.18 32.13
N LYS A 164 15.55 -0.48 32.11
CA LYS A 164 15.97 0.41 33.20
C LYS A 164 15.18 1.72 33.18
N ARG A 165 14.66 2.13 34.33
CA ARG A 165 13.98 3.43 34.49
C ARG A 165 14.97 4.60 34.47
N LEU A 166 14.54 5.73 33.91
CA LEU A 166 15.25 6.99 33.99
C LEU A 166 14.34 8.03 34.65
N GLY A 167 14.51 8.25 35.96
CA GLY A 167 13.61 9.12 36.73
C GLY A 167 12.16 8.61 36.73
N CYS A 168 11.23 9.41 36.19
CA CYS A 168 9.83 9.03 36.02
C CYS A 168 9.58 8.19 34.76
N PHE A 169 10.52 8.15 33.81
CA PHE A 169 10.38 7.43 32.54
C PHE A 169 10.66 5.94 32.72
N HIS A 170 9.73 5.12 32.25
CA HIS A 170 9.80 3.66 32.22
C HIS A 170 9.46 3.16 30.82
N SER A 171 9.83 1.92 30.50
CA SER A 171 9.50 1.27 29.21
C SER A 171 9.95 2.15 28.03
N ILE A 172 11.15 2.73 28.12
CA ILE A 172 11.67 3.63 27.09
C ILE A 172 12.02 2.77 25.89
N PHE A 173 11.53 3.13 24.71
CA PHE A 173 11.97 2.52 23.46
C PHE A 173 12.51 3.59 22.51
N ILE A 174 13.49 3.22 21.72
CA ILE A 174 14.01 4.00 20.59
C ILE A 174 14.00 3.08 19.39
N LYS A 175 13.49 3.56 18.25
CA LYS A 175 13.49 2.80 17.01
C LYS A 175 13.92 3.63 15.83
N PHE A 176 14.53 2.95 14.87
CA PHE A 176 14.93 3.50 13.58
C PHE A 176 14.57 2.50 12.49
N SER A 177 13.93 2.95 11.42
CA SER A 177 13.58 2.10 10.29
C SER A 177 13.99 2.69 8.96
N VAL A 178 14.34 1.80 8.04
CA VAL A 178 14.67 2.10 6.65
C VAL A 178 13.73 1.31 5.75
N GLN A 179 12.94 2.03 4.97
CA GLN A 179 12.09 1.46 3.92
C GLN A 179 12.73 1.73 2.57
N TYR A 180 12.97 0.69 1.79
CA TYR A 180 13.49 0.78 0.43
C TYR A 180 12.44 0.27 -0.55
N PHE A 181 12.16 1.06 -1.58
CA PHE A 181 11.34 0.70 -2.73
C PHE A 181 12.21 0.74 -3.98
N ALA A 182 12.26 -0.35 -4.74
CA ALA A 182 13.00 -0.40 -6.00
C ALA A 182 12.26 0.35 -7.12
N ASP A 183 12.93 0.53 -8.26
CA ASP A 183 12.30 1.03 -9.48
C ASP A 183 11.15 0.11 -9.92
N GLN A 184 9.95 0.67 -10.10
CA GLN A 184 8.85 -0.03 -10.74
C GLN A 184 8.89 0.19 -12.25
N ASN A 185 9.40 -0.82 -12.96
CA ASN A 185 9.47 -0.84 -14.42
C ASN A 185 8.34 -1.67 -15.07
N ARG A 186 7.53 -2.36 -14.27
CA ARG A 186 6.44 -3.24 -14.70
C ARG A 186 5.07 -2.59 -14.47
N ALA A 187 4.86 -1.46 -15.14
CA ALA A 187 3.64 -0.66 -15.08
C ALA A 187 2.74 -0.89 -16.32
N TYR A 188 1.44 -0.63 -16.19
CA TYR A 188 0.50 -0.62 -17.30
C TYR A 188 0.61 0.71 -18.08
N LEU A 189 1.55 0.76 -19.02
CA LEU A 189 1.90 1.98 -19.77
C LEU A 189 0.87 2.38 -20.84
N ALA A 190 -0.11 1.52 -21.12
CA ALA A 190 -1.12 1.81 -22.12
C ALA A 190 -1.90 3.08 -21.77
N TYR A 191 -2.23 3.85 -22.81
CA TYR A 191 -3.04 5.07 -22.71
C TYR A 191 -2.47 6.18 -21.83
N GLY A 192 -1.23 6.05 -21.34
CA GLY A 192 -0.61 7.00 -20.40
C GLY A 192 -1.25 6.99 -19.01
N THR A 193 -1.98 5.93 -18.63
CA THR A 193 -2.65 5.85 -17.32
C THR A 193 -1.71 5.48 -16.18
N GLU A 194 -0.55 4.90 -16.50
CA GLU A 194 0.52 4.64 -15.55
C GLU A 194 1.88 4.93 -16.21
N THR A 195 2.86 5.32 -15.40
CA THR A 195 4.25 5.49 -15.82
C THR A 195 5.16 4.69 -14.92
N LYS A 196 6.35 4.35 -15.41
CA LYS A 196 7.42 3.78 -14.58
C LYS A 196 7.66 4.69 -13.37
N THR A 197 7.97 4.10 -12.22
CA THR A 197 8.19 4.83 -10.97
C THR A 197 9.60 4.61 -10.50
N GLN A 198 10.32 5.70 -10.22
CA GLN A 198 11.65 5.64 -9.65
C GLN A 198 11.58 5.14 -8.20
N GLY A 199 12.56 4.31 -7.82
CA GLY A 199 12.74 3.82 -6.48
C GLY A 199 13.13 4.93 -5.51
N TYR A 200 12.90 4.69 -4.23
CA TYR A 200 13.15 5.64 -3.16
C TYR A 200 13.43 4.94 -1.84
N THR A 201 14.12 5.63 -0.95
CA THR A 201 14.43 5.15 0.41
C THR A 201 13.90 6.15 1.42
N LEU A 202 13.16 5.67 2.43
CA LEU A 202 12.66 6.48 3.52
C LEU A 202 13.33 6.03 4.82
N MET A 203 13.84 6.99 5.59
CA MET A 203 14.35 6.77 6.93
C MET A 203 13.35 7.32 7.93
N ASN A 204 13.02 6.55 8.96
CA ASN A 204 12.09 6.95 10.00
C ASN A 204 12.70 6.68 11.37
N CYS A 205 12.24 7.40 12.39
CA CYS A 205 12.59 7.13 13.77
C CYS A 205 11.37 7.26 14.68
N GLY A 206 11.47 6.63 15.85
CA GLY A 206 10.47 6.75 16.90
C GLY A 206 11.13 6.69 18.27
N ILE A 207 10.56 7.44 19.21
CA ILE A 207 10.90 7.35 20.63
C ILE A 207 9.63 7.42 21.46
N GLY A 208 9.57 6.65 22.54
CA GLY A 208 8.48 6.77 23.48
C GLY A 208 8.82 6.20 24.84
N ALA A 209 8.03 6.58 25.83
CA ALA A 209 8.17 6.08 27.19
C ALA A 209 6.86 6.26 27.98
N ASP A 210 6.72 5.46 29.04
CA ASP A 210 5.72 5.65 30.08
C ASP A 210 6.23 6.65 31.10
N VAL A 211 5.41 7.64 31.45
CA VAL A 211 5.65 8.53 32.58
C VAL A 211 4.90 7.98 33.78
N LYS A 212 5.63 7.44 34.76
CA LYS A 212 5.05 6.86 35.99
C LYS A 212 5.28 7.79 37.18
N ASN A 213 4.31 7.84 38.09
CA ASN A 213 4.47 8.53 39.37
C ASN A 213 5.34 7.72 40.35
N LYS A 214 5.66 8.29 41.52
CA LYS A 214 6.46 7.62 42.56
C LYS A 214 5.86 6.29 43.06
N LYS A 215 4.55 6.08 42.89
CA LYS A 215 3.82 4.84 43.24
C LYS A 215 3.79 3.81 42.10
N GLY A 216 4.47 4.07 40.97
CA GLY A 216 4.50 3.18 39.81
C GLY A 216 3.26 3.26 38.90
N LYS A 217 2.29 4.13 39.18
CA LYS A 217 1.12 4.32 38.32
C LYS A 217 1.51 5.12 37.08
N VAL A 218 1.18 4.60 35.89
CA VAL A 218 1.32 5.32 34.61
C VAL A 218 0.40 6.54 34.62
N LEU A 219 0.97 7.73 34.46
CA LEU A 219 0.25 8.99 34.32
C LEU A 219 -0.15 9.20 32.85
N PHE A 220 0.80 8.97 31.94
CA PHE A 220 0.60 8.95 30.50
C PHE A 220 1.77 8.26 29.81
N THR A 221 1.56 7.82 28.58
CA THR A 221 2.61 7.35 27.67
C THR A 221 2.75 8.36 26.54
N PHE A 222 3.96 8.77 26.21
CA PHE A 222 4.21 9.61 25.03
C PHE A 222 4.95 8.82 23.96
N ASN A 223 4.70 9.19 22.70
CA ASN A 223 5.35 8.63 21.54
C ASN A 223 5.55 9.75 20.52
N VAL A 224 6.77 9.87 20.00
CA VAL A 224 7.15 10.82 18.96
C VAL A 224 7.73 10.01 17.80
N ASN A 225 7.16 10.17 16.59
CA ASN A 225 7.73 9.56 15.38
C ASN A 225 8.08 10.63 14.35
N GLY A 226 9.26 10.50 13.77
CA GLY A 226 9.67 11.24 12.58
C GLY A 226 9.66 10.31 11.38
N ASN A 227 8.86 10.63 10.36
CA ASN A 227 8.78 9.89 9.11
C ASN A 227 9.48 10.67 8.00
N ASN A 228 10.13 9.95 7.08
CA ASN A 228 10.87 10.53 5.96
C ASN A 228 11.89 11.60 6.42
N LEU A 229 12.80 11.22 7.32
CA LEU A 229 13.77 12.12 7.96
C LEU A 229 14.69 12.84 6.96
N ALA A 230 14.97 12.20 5.83
CA ALA A 230 15.76 12.76 4.73
C ALA A 230 14.95 13.66 3.77
N ASP A 231 13.65 13.84 4.03
CA ASP A 231 12.75 14.70 3.25
C ASP A 231 12.75 14.37 1.75
N VAL A 232 12.78 13.07 1.45
CA VAL A 232 12.78 12.56 0.08
C VAL A 232 11.45 12.91 -0.57
N ALA A 233 11.49 13.58 -1.72
CA ALA A 233 10.32 13.76 -2.56
C ALA A 233 10.10 12.49 -3.39
N TYR A 234 9.03 11.76 -3.10
CA TYR A 234 8.72 10.49 -3.78
C TYR A 234 7.25 10.40 -4.21
N GLN A 235 6.98 9.51 -5.14
CA GLN A 235 5.63 9.10 -5.54
C GLN A 235 5.57 7.58 -5.50
N SER A 236 4.62 7.03 -4.74
CA SER A 236 4.38 5.58 -4.75
C SER A 236 3.81 5.14 -6.11
N ASN A 237 4.22 3.99 -6.62
CA ASN A 237 3.62 3.41 -7.84
C ASN A 237 2.11 3.15 -7.68
N MET A 238 1.65 2.95 -6.44
CA MET A 238 0.24 2.72 -6.13
C MET A 238 -0.56 4.03 -6.01
N SER A 239 0.09 5.19 -6.06
CA SER A 239 -0.57 6.49 -5.94
C SER A 239 -1.28 6.86 -7.24
N ARG A 240 -2.61 6.97 -7.18
CA ARG A 240 -3.38 7.58 -8.28
C ARG A 240 -3.12 9.07 -8.42
N LEU A 241 -2.72 9.73 -7.32
CA LEU A 241 -2.45 11.17 -7.29
C LEU A 241 -1.15 11.54 -8.03
N LYS A 242 -0.29 10.56 -8.31
CA LYS A 242 0.88 10.70 -9.19
C LYS A 242 0.51 11.23 -10.59
N TYR A 243 -0.74 11.00 -11.03
CA TYR A 243 -1.24 11.39 -12.34
C TYR A 243 -2.23 12.56 -12.28
N PHE A 244 -2.40 13.18 -11.10
CA PHE A 244 -3.34 14.27 -10.92
C PHE A 244 -2.73 15.60 -11.35
N ASP A 245 -3.47 16.36 -12.17
CA ASP A 245 -3.14 17.67 -12.75
C ASP A 245 -1.88 17.78 -13.64
N ASN A 246 -2.08 18.42 -14.79
CA ASN A 246 -0.99 19.06 -15.53
C ASN A 246 -0.83 20.47 -14.97
N TYR A 247 0.17 20.69 -14.11
CA TYR A 247 0.47 22.04 -13.63
C TYR A 247 0.91 22.92 -14.82
N PRO A 248 0.15 24.00 -15.16
CA PRO A 248 0.46 24.83 -16.34
C PRO A 248 1.79 25.58 -16.21
N VAL A 249 2.32 25.71 -14.99
CA VAL A 249 3.66 26.26 -14.71
C VAL A 249 4.42 25.27 -13.86
N ASN A 250 5.13 24.33 -14.50
CA ASN A 250 5.93 23.34 -13.80
C ASN A 250 7.35 23.87 -13.52
N GLY A 251 7.49 24.80 -12.58
CA GLY A 251 8.79 25.37 -12.18
C GLY A 251 9.77 24.36 -11.56
N THR A 252 9.30 23.17 -11.20
CA THR A 252 10.14 22.10 -10.61
C THR A 252 10.45 20.97 -11.58
N GLY A 253 9.84 20.96 -12.77
CA GLY A 253 9.86 19.82 -13.70
C GLY A 253 9.12 18.56 -13.20
N ARG A 254 8.41 18.64 -12.07
CA ARG A 254 7.70 17.50 -11.44
C ARG A 254 6.20 17.59 -11.70
N SER A 255 5.60 16.50 -12.16
CA SER A 255 4.15 16.41 -12.40
C SER A 255 3.49 15.47 -11.39
N GLY A 256 2.19 15.69 -11.15
CA GLY A 256 1.46 14.92 -10.15
C GLY A 256 1.70 15.37 -8.70
N ILE A 257 0.94 14.79 -7.80
CA ILE A 257 1.05 15.02 -6.36
C ILE A 257 2.05 14.02 -5.77
N PHE A 258 3.03 14.54 -5.04
CA PHE A 258 4.03 13.74 -4.33
C PHE A 258 3.48 13.28 -2.98
N ASN A 259 3.98 12.14 -2.51
CA ASN A 259 3.67 11.66 -1.18
C ASN A 259 4.23 12.61 -0.10
N MET A 260 3.72 12.47 1.12
CA MET A 260 4.11 13.30 2.24
C MET A 260 5.63 13.31 2.43
N GLY A 261 6.20 14.51 2.48
CA GLY A 261 7.60 14.76 2.83
C GLY A 261 7.91 14.41 4.29
N ARG A 262 8.95 15.02 4.85
CA ARG A 262 9.29 14.86 6.26
C ARG A 262 8.11 15.27 7.15
N ASN A 263 7.70 14.37 8.05
CA ASN A 263 6.58 14.62 8.95
C ASN A 263 6.89 14.14 10.37
N TRP A 264 6.47 14.91 11.37
CA TRP A 264 6.58 14.57 12.78
C TRP A 264 5.21 14.36 13.38
N SER A 265 5.06 13.29 14.16
CA SER A 265 3.83 12.96 14.87
C SER A 265 4.10 12.85 16.36
N PHE A 266 3.18 13.37 17.17
CA PHE A 266 3.23 13.33 18.62
C PHE A 266 1.94 12.70 19.13
N LYS A 267 2.05 11.67 19.96
CA LYS A 267 0.92 10.96 20.56
C LYS A 267 1.12 10.89 22.07
N ILE A 268 0.08 11.25 22.80
CA ILE A 268 0.00 11.07 24.26
C ILE A 268 -1.22 10.19 24.55
N VAL A 269 -1.02 9.15 25.36
CA VAL A 269 -2.07 8.23 25.81
C VAL A 269 -2.20 8.37 27.32
N VAL A 270 -3.36 8.80 27.79
CA VAL A 270 -3.65 8.98 29.23
C VAL A 270 -4.58 7.85 29.68
N PRO A 271 -4.13 6.91 30.55
CA PRO A 271 -5.00 5.86 31.06
C PRO A 271 -6.01 6.44 32.07
N ILE A 272 -7.30 6.29 31.77
CA ILE A 272 -8.39 6.67 32.67
C ILE A 272 -8.89 5.42 33.38
N ALA A 273 -8.67 5.34 34.70
CA ALA A 273 -9.24 4.29 35.54
C ALA A 273 -10.34 4.90 36.43
N CYS A 274 -11.59 4.50 36.19
CA CYS A 274 -12.72 4.79 37.08
C CYS A 274 -12.96 3.59 38.00
N THR A 275 -12.63 3.74 39.27
CA THR A 275 -13.05 2.76 40.30
C THR A 275 -14.48 3.12 40.73
N MET A 276 -15.48 2.37 40.27
CA MET A 276 -16.83 2.51 40.82
C MET A 276 -16.87 1.82 42.19
N ASN A 277 -16.87 2.62 43.26
CA ASN A 277 -17.18 2.11 44.59
C ASN A 277 -18.68 1.82 44.65
N SER A 278 -19.06 0.56 44.44
CA SER A 278 -20.38 0.06 44.84
C SER A 278 -20.50 0.20 46.36
N LYS A 279 -21.18 1.26 46.82
CA LYS A 279 -21.66 1.30 48.21
C LYS A 279 -22.61 0.12 48.39
N LYS A 280 -22.23 -0.86 49.21
CA LYS A 280 -23.18 -1.84 49.75
C LYS A 280 -24.22 -1.06 50.55
N THR A 281 -25.43 -0.95 50.02
CA THR A 281 -26.61 -0.60 50.80
C THR A 281 -26.87 -1.73 51.79
N THR A 282 -26.64 -1.44 53.07
CA THR A 282 -27.17 -2.21 54.22
C THR A 282 -28.67 -2.02 54.34
#